data_AF-A0AA35RR09-F1
#
_entry.id   AF-A0AA35RR09-F1
#
_cell.length_a   1.000
_cell.length_b   1.000
_cell.length_c   1.000
_cell.angle_alpha   90.00
_cell.angle_beta   90.00
_cell.angle_gamma   90.00
#
_symmetry.space_group_name_H-M   'P 1'
#
loop_
_entity.id
_entity.type
_entity.pdbx_description
1 polymer ?
#
loop_
_entity_poly.entity_id
_entity_poly.type
_entity_poly.pdbx_seq_one_letter_code
_entity_poly.pdbx_strand_id
1 'polypeptide(L)'
;MALTIKKLVCSKLFQGARLCGRAGSTKGFLVLRSHHGKAEGCELQIAEGQTWHNELGSKMVVTSADPATGVFGGIYNSKVGDAEKWYVLTGRQDIDGDTVGWTVNWNNAYNNAHSVTTWSGQQQLRCSDPVILTTWLLTRQTSPENDWESTQIGSDQFFLYDPSPEAKEKAKFHCRNSHPKDA
;
A
#
# COMPACT_ATOMS: atom_id res chain seq x y z
N MET A 1 -11.92 -42.36 22.38
CA MET A 1 -12.05 -41.24 21.42
C MET A 1 -11.13 -40.13 21.88
N ALA A 2 -10.08 -39.85 21.10
CA ALA A 2 -9.08 -38.84 21.40
C ALA A 2 -9.27 -37.63 20.46
N LEU A 3 -9.03 -36.42 20.95
CA LEU A 3 -8.52 -35.32 20.13
C LEU A 3 -7.72 -34.36 21.01
N THR A 4 -6.40 -34.38 20.84
CA THR A 4 -5.42 -33.49 21.49
C THR A 4 -4.95 -32.48 20.46
N ILE A 5 -5.18 -31.18 20.70
CA ILE A 5 -4.71 -30.09 19.84
C ILE A 5 -3.25 -29.78 20.20
N LYS A 6 -2.32 -30.20 19.34
CA LYS A 6 -0.90 -29.84 19.43
C LYS A 6 -0.68 -28.43 18.86
N LYS A 7 -0.20 -27.51 19.69
CA LYS A 7 0.44 -26.26 19.27
C LYS A 7 1.69 -26.61 18.44
N LEU A 8 1.72 -26.20 17.18
CA LEU A 8 2.94 -26.23 16.36
C LEU A 8 3.83 -25.06 16.76
N VAL A 9 4.96 -25.35 17.40
CA VAL A 9 6.11 -24.44 17.49
C VAL A 9 7.02 -24.79 16.32
N CYS A 10 7.26 -23.86 15.41
CA CYS A 10 8.14 -24.06 14.27
C CYS A 10 9.60 -23.93 14.71
N SER A 11 10.22 -25.06 15.04
CA SER A 11 11.68 -25.19 15.16
C SER A 11 12.26 -25.51 13.78
N LYS A 12 12.90 -24.55 13.10
CA LYS A 12 13.79 -24.87 11.98
C LYS A 12 15.24 -24.86 12.47
N LEU A 13 15.81 -26.06 12.40
CA LEU A 13 17.22 -26.37 12.57
C LEU A 13 18.09 -25.51 11.65
N PHE A 14 19.08 -24.84 12.24
CA PHE A 14 20.25 -24.36 11.50
C PHE A 14 21.18 -25.56 11.24
N GLN A 15 21.20 -26.06 10.00
CA GLN A 15 22.28 -26.89 9.48
C GLN A 15 22.81 -26.23 8.21
N GLY A 16 24.05 -25.74 8.23
CA GLY A 16 24.66 -25.15 7.05
C GLY A 16 25.94 -24.34 7.27
N ALA A 17 26.80 -24.68 8.23
CA ALA A 17 28.15 -24.12 8.28
C ALA A 17 29.04 -24.88 7.26
N ARG A 18 29.27 -24.31 6.07
CA ARG A 18 30.38 -24.72 5.21
C ARG A 18 31.60 -23.85 5.54
N LEU A 19 32.53 -24.43 6.29
CA LEU A 19 33.89 -23.94 6.44
C LEU A 19 34.66 -24.22 5.15
N CYS A 20 35.05 -23.19 4.42
CA CYS A 20 36.12 -23.30 3.42
C CYS A 20 37.26 -22.41 3.91
N GLY A 21 38.27 -23.03 4.52
CA GLY A 21 39.47 -22.33 4.96
C GLY A 21 40.45 -22.14 3.81
N ARG A 22 41.05 -20.95 3.74
CA ARG A 22 42.42 -20.79 3.25
C ARG A 22 43.13 -19.71 4.07
N ALA A 23 44.31 -20.08 4.56
CA ALA A 23 45.19 -19.25 5.37
C ALA A 23 45.71 -18.05 4.57
N GLY A 24 45.72 -16.87 5.18
CA GLY A 24 46.28 -15.66 4.60
C GLY A 24 46.10 -14.47 5.52
N SER A 25 47.20 -14.05 6.14
CA SER A 25 47.33 -12.85 6.96
C SER A 25 46.87 -11.58 6.23
N THR A 26 45.99 -10.80 6.85
CA THR A 26 46.07 -9.32 6.97
C THR A 26 44.94 -8.85 7.88
N LYS A 27 45.26 -7.92 8.79
CA LYS A 27 44.27 -7.19 9.60
C LYS A 27 43.37 -6.40 8.66
N GLY A 28 42.22 -6.96 8.32
CA GLY A 28 41.12 -6.27 7.64
C GLY A 28 39.95 -6.14 8.60
N PHE A 29 39.56 -4.90 8.90
CA PHE A 29 38.32 -4.58 9.60
C PHE A 29 37.15 -5.08 8.74
N LEU A 30 36.55 -6.21 9.14
CA LEU A 30 35.36 -6.74 8.48
C LEU A 30 34.18 -5.84 8.88
N VAL A 31 33.81 -4.91 8.01
CA VAL A 31 32.53 -4.22 8.11
C VAL A 31 31.47 -5.29 7.85
N LEU A 32 30.87 -5.82 8.92
CA LEU A 32 29.66 -6.59 8.84
C LEU A 32 28.55 -5.65 8.37
N ARG A 33 28.35 -5.56 7.05
CA ARG A 33 27.08 -5.07 6.52
C ARG A 33 26.03 -6.06 6.98
N SER A 34 25.18 -5.64 7.91
CA SER A 34 23.97 -6.38 8.22
C SER A 34 23.07 -6.30 6.99
N HIS A 35 23.19 -7.27 6.09
CA HIS A 35 22.06 -7.62 5.25
C HIS A 35 21.00 -8.16 6.22
N HIS A 36 20.01 -7.33 6.53
CA HIS A 36 18.73 -7.82 7.05
C HIS A 36 18.25 -8.84 6.02
N GLY A 37 18.49 -10.12 6.30
CA GLY A 37 17.93 -11.21 5.50
C GLY A 37 16.41 -11.10 5.60
N LYS A 38 15.78 -10.51 4.59
CA LYS A 38 14.34 -10.61 4.40
C LYS A 38 14.02 -12.10 4.29
N ALA A 39 13.13 -12.58 5.14
CA ALA A 39 12.63 -13.95 5.05
C ALA A 39 11.90 -14.10 3.72
N GLU A 40 12.36 -15.02 2.87
CA GLU A 40 11.64 -15.41 1.65
C GLU A 40 10.23 -15.89 2.07
N GLY A 41 9.19 -15.13 1.70
CA GLY A 41 7.78 -15.53 1.86
C GLY A 41 6.82 -14.54 2.51
N CYS A 42 7.25 -13.35 2.95
CA CYS A 42 6.35 -12.26 3.34
C CYS A 42 6.85 -10.94 2.74
N GLU A 43 6.86 -10.85 1.42
CA GLU A 43 7.18 -9.59 0.76
C GLU A 43 5.94 -8.73 0.66
N LEU A 44 5.99 -7.56 1.28
CA LEU A 44 4.97 -6.53 1.20
C LEU A 44 5.05 -5.87 -0.18
N GLN A 45 4.40 -6.46 -1.18
CA GLN A 45 4.36 -5.94 -2.53
C GLN A 45 2.92 -5.79 -3.00
N ILE A 46 2.65 -4.68 -3.68
CA ILE A 46 1.46 -4.54 -4.53
C ILE A 46 1.62 -5.53 -5.68
N ALA A 47 0.61 -6.38 -5.84
CA ALA A 47 0.57 -7.40 -6.87
C ALA A 47 -0.74 -7.34 -7.65
N GLU A 48 -0.67 -7.77 -8.91
CA GLU A 48 -1.83 -7.91 -9.77
C GLU A 48 -2.89 -8.83 -9.13
N GLY A 49 -4.16 -8.44 -9.24
CA GLY A 49 -5.30 -9.16 -8.67
C GLY A 49 -5.60 -8.78 -7.21
N GLN A 50 -4.73 -8.02 -6.53
CA GLN A 50 -5.06 -7.53 -5.19
C GLN A 50 -6.18 -6.47 -5.23
N THR A 51 -7.05 -6.53 -4.22
CA THR A 51 -8.04 -5.49 -3.94
C THR A 51 -7.78 -4.91 -2.56
N TRP A 52 -7.56 -3.61 -2.53
CA TRP A 52 -7.29 -2.84 -1.32
C TRP A 52 -8.50 -1.97 -0.99
N HIS A 53 -8.89 -1.96 0.28
CA HIS A 53 -10.00 -1.18 0.80
C HIS A 53 -9.47 -0.13 1.76
N ASN A 54 -9.84 1.14 1.60
CA ASN A 54 -9.52 2.13 2.63
C ASN A 54 -10.54 2.07 3.79
N GLU A 55 -10.25 2.79 4.87
CA GLU A 55 -11.10 2.85 6.07
C GLU A 55 -12.50 3.45 5.81
N LEU A 56 -12.66 4.22 4.74
CA LEU A 56 -13.95 4.78 4.29
C LEU A 56 -14.72 3.79 3.39
N GLY A 57 -14.07 2.70 2.97
CA GLY A 57 -14.62 1.65 2.12
C GLY A 57 -14.48 1.88 0.62
N SER A 58 -13.67 2.87 0.19
CA SER A 58 -13.22 3.00 -1.19
C SER A 58 -12.35 1.80 -1.58
N LYS A 59 -12.34 1.45 -2.87
CA LYS A 59 -11.68 0.25 -3.39
C LYS A 59 -10.62 0.60 -4.43
N MET A 60 -9.44 0.04 -4.27
CA MET A 60 -8.35 0.03 -5.24
C MET A 60 -8.17 -1.40 -5.74
N VAL A 61 -8.40 -1.63 -7.03
CA VAL A 61 -8.16 -2.93 -7.68
C VAL A 61 -6.92 -2.80 -8.55
N VAL A 62 -5.94 -3.66 -8.31
CA VAL A 62 -4.67 -3.67 -9.05
C VAL A 62 -4.82 -4.60 -10.24
N THR A 63 -4.78 -4.04 -11.44
CA THR A 63 -5.00 -4.77 -12.69
C THR A 63 -3.72 -5.11 -13.42
N SER A 64 -2.60 -4.48 -13.03
CA SER A 64 -1.27 -4.83 -13.53
C SER A 64 -0.22 -4.46 -12.50
N ALA A 65 0.79 -5.31 -12.34
CA ALA A 65 1.96 -5.02 -11.52
C ALA A 65 3.20 -5.68 -12.13
N ASP A 66 4.26 -4.90 -12.29
CA ASP A 66 5.56 -5.38 -12.74
C ASP A 66 6.52 -5.41 -11.54
N PRO A 67 6.83 -6.60 -10.99
CA PRO A 67 7.71 -6.72 -9.84
C PRO A 67 9.17 -6.34 -10.16
N ALA A 68 9.59 -6.33 -11.42
CA ALA A 68 10.94 -5.98 -11.80
C ALA A 68 11.16 -4.45 -11.86
N THR A 69 10.11 -3.69 -12.18
CA THR A 69 10.18 -2.23 -12.31
C THR A 69 9.47 -1.47 -11.18
N GLY A 70 8.65 -2.17 -10.40
CA GLY A 70 7.79 -1.60 -9.37
C GLY A 70 6.65 -0.77 -9.95
N VAL A 71 6.37 -0.84 -11.26
CA VAL A 71 5.24 -0.16 -11.90
C VAL A 71 3.97 -0.94 -11.64
N PHE A 72 2.89 -0.27 -11.25
CA PHE A 72 1.57 -0.89 -11.17
C PHE A 72 0.47 0.04 -11.69
N GLY A 73 -0.59 -0.58 -12.17
CA GLY A 73 -1.78 0.08 -12.69
C GLY A 73 -3.04 -0.59 -12.14
N GLY A 74 -4.14 0.16 -12.17
CA GLY A 74 -5.39 -0.34 -11.61
C GLY A 74 -6.57 0.58 -11.86
N ILE A 75 -7.63 0.27 -11.13
CA ILE A 75 -8.83 1.09 -11.05
C ILE A 75 -9.19 1.40 -9.61
N TYR A 76 -9.70 2.60 -9.39
CA TYR A 76 -10.09 3.11 -8.08
C TYR A 76 -11.57 3.46 -8.10
N ASN A 77 -12.31 3.03 -7.09
CA ASN A 77 -13.70 3.40 -6.85
C ASN A 77 -13.82 4.13 -5.51
N SER A 78 -14.25 5.39 -5.57
CA SER A 78 -14.62 6.18 -4.40
C SER A 78 -15.95 5.68 -3.87
N LYS A 79 -16.06 5.36 -2.58
CA LYS A 79 -17.33 4.97 -1.95
C LYS A 79 -18.19 6.18 -1.54
N VAL A 80 -17.80 7.39 -1.92
CA VAL A 80 -18.53 8.61 -1.59
C VAL A 80 -19.13 9.17 -2.87
N GLY A 81 -20.21 8.54 -3.31
CA GLY A 81 -20.85 8.73 -4.63
C GLY A 81 -21.32 7.39 -5.21
N ASP A 82 -22.29 7.41 -6.13
CA ASP A 82 -22.92 6.19 -6.68
C ASP A 82 -21.92 5.20 -7.29
N ALA A 83 -22.22 3.90 -7.14
CA ALA A 83 -21.34 2.75 -7.33
C ALA A 83 -20.85 2.47 -8.78
N GLU A 84 -21.04 3.39 -9.72
CA GLU A 84 -20.80 3.14 -11.16
C GLU A 84 -19.48 3.72 -11.69
N LYS A 85 -18.76 4.54 -10.91
CA LYS A 85 -17.63 5.31 -11.42
C LYS A 85 -16.29 4.75 -10.94
N TRP A 86 -15.58 4.13 -11.86
CA TRP A 86 -14.18 3.72 -11.70
C TRP A 86 -13.26 4.74 -12.36
N TYR A 87 -12.10 4.96 -11.74
CA TYR A 87 -11.07 5.86 -12.22
C TYR A 87 -9.77 5.10 -12.41
N VAL A 88 -9.02 5.42 -13.45
CA VAL A 88 -7.71 4.82 -13.67
C VAL A 88 -6.76 5.31 -12.59
N LEU A 89 -5.98 4.39 -12.04
CA LEU A 89 -4.83 4.70 -11.19
C LEU A 89 -3.54 4.18 -11.84
N THR A 90 -2.46 4.91 -11.61
CA THR A 90 -1.10 4.48 -11.95
C THR A 90 -0.18 4.79 -10.78
N GLY A 91 0.76 3.90 -10.49
CA GLY A 91 1.63 4.04 -9.35
C GLY A 91 2.98 3.36 -9.51
N ARG A 92 3.81 3.59 -8.51
CA ARG A 92 5.13 2.97 -8.32
C ARG A 92 5.27 2.48 -6.90
N GLN A 93 5.94 1.37 -6.74
CA GLN A 93 6.47 0.90 -5.47
C GLN A 93 7.98 0.68 -5.57
N ASP A 94 8.64 0.72 -4.44
CA ASP A 94 10.03 0.30 -4.32
C ASP A 94 10.12 -1.22 -4.46
N ILE A 95 11.04 -1.71 -5.29
CA ILE A 95 11.26 -3.15 -5.52
C ILE A 95 12.07 -3.81 -4.40
N ASP A 96 12.82 -3.02 -3.63
CA ASP A 96 13.67 -3.51 -2.54
C ASP A 96 13.24 -2.96 -1.17
N GLY A 97 12.40 -1.93 -1.16
CA GLY A 97 11.80 -1.30 0.03
C GLY A 97 10.29 -1.45 0.10
N ASP A 98 9.67 -0.73 1.04
CA ASP A 98 8.23 -0.83 1.30
C ASP A 98 7.47 0.46 0.91
N THR A 99 8.14 1.43 0.26
CA THR A 99 7.52 2.70 -0.13
C THR A 99 6.67 2.56 -1.37
N VAL A 100 5.56 3.29 -1.42
CA VAL A 100 4.59 3.21 -2.50
C VAL A 100 3.90 4.55 -2.72
N GLY A 101 3.54 4.83 -3.97
CA GLY A 101 2.69 5.96 -4.30
C GLY A 101 1.95 5.76 -5.61
N TRP A 102 0.80 6.41 -5.73
CA TRP A 102 -0.01 6.37 -6.94
C TRP A 102 -0.82 7.66 -7.10
N THR A 103 -1.35 7.83 -8.31
CA THR A 103 -2.15 8.98 -8.69
C THR A 103 -3.46 8.51 -9.31
N VAL A 104 -4.55 9.20 -8.96
CA VAL A 104 -5.86 9.08 -9.60
C VAL A 104 -6.26 10.45 -10.15
N ASN A 105 -6.55 10.49 -11.45
CA ASN A 105 -7.22 11.63 -12.07
C ASN A 105 -8.73 11.40 -11.99
N TRP A 106 -9.48 12.33 -11.38
CA TRP A 106 -10.93 12.22 -11.18
C TRP A 106 -11.71 12.59 -12.44
N ASN A 107 -11.34 11.96 -13.56
CA ASN A 107 -11.96 12.09 -14.86
C ASN A 107 -12.18 10.70 -15.47
N ASN A 108 -13.41 10.39 -15.82
CA ASN A 108 -13.79 9.17 -16.54
C ASN A 108 -14.92 9.47 -17.54
N ALA A 109 -15.46 8.42 -18.17
CA ALA A 109 -16.52 8.57 -19.17
C ALA A 109 -17.83 9.18 -18.62
N TYR A 110 -18.04 9.15 -17.30
CA TYR A 110 -19.27 9.57 -16.66
C TYR A 110 -19.16 10.93 -15.99
N ASN A 111 -17.96 11.32 -15.58
CA ASN A 111 -17.76 12.51 -14.76
C ASN A 111 -16.33 13.03 -14.80
N ASN A 112 -16.19 14.35 -14.65
CA ASN A 112 -14.92 15.03 -14.50
C ASN A 112 -14.99 16.02 -13.34
N ALA A 113 -14.33 15.69 -12.23
CA ALA A 113 -14.28 16.54 -11.04
C ALA A 113 -13.13 17.57 -11.10
N HIS A 114 -12.47 17.71 -12.26
CA HIS A 114 -11.38 18.67 -12.50
C HIS A 114 -10.33 18.66 -11.37
N SER A 115 -9.93 17.46 -10.94
CA SER A 115 -9.06 17.28 -9.79
C SER A 115 -8.26 15.99 -9.87
N VAL A 116 -7.16 15.95 -9.11
CA VAL A 116 -6.24 14.82 -9.04
C VAL A 116 -5.92 14.56 -7.57
N THR A 117 -5.89 13.29 -7.18
CA THR A 117 -5.34 12.89 -5.89
C THR A 117 -4.08 12.07 -6.09
N THR A 118 -3.03 12.39 -5.32
CA THR A 118 -1.86 11.54 -5.14
C THR A 118 -1.84 10.95 -3.74
N TRP A 119 -1.43 9.69 -3.61
CA TRP A 119 -1.13 9.05 -2.34
C TRP A 119 0.35 8.71 -2.31
N SER A 120 0.99 8.98 -1.18
CA SER A 120 2.37 8.64 -0.91
C SER A 120 2.47 8.02 0.48
N GLY A 121 3.19 6.90 0.59
CA GLY A 121 3.18 6.12 1.80
C GLY A 121 4.11 4.92 1.77
N GLN A 122 3.81 3.96 2.64
CA GLN A 122 4.55 2.71 2.75
C GLN A 122 3.64 1.57 3.19
N GLN A 123 4.00 0.36 2.80
CA GLN A 123 3.43 -0.88 3.30
C GLN A 123 4.02 -1.23 4.65
N GLN A 124 3.21 -1.78 5.55
CA GLN A 124 3.63 -2.29 6.86
C GLN A 124 2.88 -3.57 7.20
N LEU A 125 3.43 -4.39 8.11
CA LEU A 125 2.71 -5.51 8.72
C LEU A 125 2.15 -5.09 10.07
N ARG A 126 0.83 -5.23 10.26
CA ARG A 126 0.16 -5.12 11.56
C ARG A 126 -0.35 -6.49 11.98
N CYS A 127 0.29 -7.10 12.98
CA CYS A 127 -0.10 -8.43 13.46
C CYS A 127 -0.20 -9.47 12.33
N SER A 128 0.73 -9.42 11.37
CA SER A 128 0.79 -10.24 10.14
C SER A 128 -0.15 -9.83 9.00
N ASP A 129 -1.04 -8.85 9.20
CA ASP A 129 -1.87 -8.31 8.12
C ASP A 129 -1.16 -7.15 7.43
N PRO A 130 -1.06 -7.14 6.09
CA PRO A 130 -0.47 -6.03 5.37
C PRO A 130 -1.41 -4.81 5.38
N VAL A 131 -0.85 -3.64 5.63
CA VAL A 131 -1.53 -2.35 5.59
C VAL A 131 -0.71 -1.35 4.80
N ILE A 132 -1.36 -0.51 4.00
CA ILE A 132 -0.70 0.64 3.35
C ILE A 132 -1.10 1.90 4.13
N LEU A 133 -0.11 2.61 4.66
CA LEU A 133 -0.31 3.89 5.36
C LEU A 133 0.11 5.02 4.44
N THR A 134 -0.81 5.95 4.18
CA THR A 134 -0.59 7.01 3.20
C THR A 134 -0.90 8.40 3.75
N THR A 135 -0.22 9.40 3.22
CA THR A 135 -0.69 10.78 3.15
C THR A 135 -1.11 11.06 1.72
N TRP A 136 -2.18 11.83 1.54
CA TRP A 136 -2.67 12.20 0.21
C TRP A 136 -2.75 13.71 0.03
N LEU A 137 -2.61 14.13 -1.23
CA LEU A 137 -2.85 15.50 -1.70
C LEU A 137 -3.94 15.46 -2.78
N LEU A 138 -5.07 16.11 -2.52
CA LEU A 138 -6.15 16.30 -3.51
C LEU A 138 -6.11 17.75 -3.97
N THR A 139 -5.70 17.96 -5.21
CA THR A 139 -5.67 19.29 -5.84
C THR A 139 -6.81 19.41 -6.83
N ARG A 140 -7.58 20.50 -6.72
CA ARG A 140 -8.69 20.85 -7.62
C ARG A 140 -8.28 22.01 -8.50
N GLN A 141 -8.82 22.05 -9.71
CA GLN A 141 -8.70 23.22 -10.58
C GLN A 141 -9.43 24.41 -9.94
N THR A 142 -8.70 25.50 -9.74
CA THR A 142 -9.23 26.77 -9.23
C THR A 142 -8.83 27.92 -10.17
N SER A 143 -9.47 29.07 -10.00
CA SER A 143 -8.94 30.31 -10.57
C SER A 143 -7.69 30.78 -9.79
N PRO A 144 -6.82 31.62 -10.40
CA PRO A 144 -5.58 32.05 -9.76
C PRO A 144 -5.76 32.69 -8.38
N GLU A 145 -6.84 33.45 -8.18
CA GLU A 145 -7.15 34.10 -6.90
C GLU A 145 -7.54 33.10 -5.78
N ASN A 146 -7.92 31.88 -6.15
CA ASN A 146 -8.32 30.82 -5.22
C ASN A 146 -7.31 29.66 -5.16
N ASP A 147 -6.13 29.79 -5.81
CA ASP A 147 -5.11 28.72 -5.81
C ASP A 147 -4.60 28.40 -4.40
N TRP A 148 -4.64 29.36 -3.48
CA TRP A 148 -4.24 29.17 -2.09
C TRP A 148 -5.03 28.08 -1.36
N GLU A 149 -6.25 27.77 -1.80
CA GLU A 149 -7.12 26.72 -1.24
C GLU A 149 -7.31 25.51 -2.17
N SER A 150 -6.55 25.43 -3.27
CA SER A 150 -6.72 24.40 -4.30
C SER A 150 -6.42 22.98 -3.81
N THR A 151 -5.57 22.86 -2.79
CA THR A 151 -5.02 21.57 -2.34
C THR A 151 -5.46 21.22 -0.92
N GLN A 152 -6.13 20.07 -0.79
CA GLN A 152 -6.47 19.43 0.47
C GLN A 152 -5.47 18.33 0.80
N ILE A 153 -5.27 18.10 2.10
CA ILE A 153 -4.38 17.06 2.64
C ILE A 153 -5.12 16.22 3.68
N GLY A 154 -4.77 14.93 3.71
CA GLY A 154 -5.21 13.98 4.71
C GLY A 154 -4.41 12.67 4.66
N SER A 155 -4.95 11.63 5.28
CA SER A 155 -4.34 10.30 5.32
C SER A 155 -5.40 9.22 5.13
N ASP A 156 -5.03 8.15 4.45
CA ASP A 156 -5.85 6.93 4.30
C ASP A 156 -5.03 5.69 4.73
N GLN A 157 -5.73 4.68 5.23
CA GLN A 157 -5.19 3.36 5.54
C GLN A 157 -5.86 2.29 4.67
N PHE A 158 -5.08 1.53 3.91
CA PHE A 158 -5.61 0.49 3.03
C PHE A 158 -5.34 -0.91 3.57
N PHE A 159 -6.33 -1.79 3.43
CA PHE A 159 -6.34 -3.17 3.89
C PHE A 159 -6.74 -4.13 2.76
N LEU A 160 -6.30 -5.39 2.81
CA LEU A 160 -6.75 -6.43 1.85
C LEU A 160 -8.15 -6.98 2.13
N TYR A 161 -8.79 -6.54 3.23
CA TYR A 161 -10.15 -6.93 3.61
C TYR A 161 -11.06 -5.71 3.59
N ASP A 162 -12.35 -5.92 3.35
CA ASP A 162 -13.35 -4.86 3.44
C ASP A 162 -13.65 -4.55 4.92
N PRO A 163 -13.42 -3.31 5.42
CA PRO A 163 -13.70 -2.98 6.83
C PRO A 163 -15.19 -3.15 7.19
N SER A 164 -15.50 -3.44 8.46
CA SER A 164 -16.90 -3.56 8.88
C SER A 164 -17.68 -2.24 8.68
N PRO A 165 -19.01 -2.28 8.53
CA PRO A 165 -19.82 -1.07 8.50
C PRO A 165 -19.58 -0.16 9.71
N GLU A 166 -19.46 -0.71 10.93
CA GLU A 166 -19.20 0.13 12.11
C GLU A 166 -17.83 0.81 12.07
N ALA A 167 -16.80 0.10 11.57
CA ALA A 167 -15.47 0.68 11.40
C ALA A 167 -15.48 1.83 10.39
N LYS A 168 -16.21 1.67 9.28
CA LYS A 168 -16.39 2.72 8.27
C LYS A 168 -17.13 3.93 8.83
N GLU A 169 -18.20 3.73 9.58
CA GLU A 169 -18.91 4.85 10.22
C GLU A 169 -18.04 5.59 11.23
N LYS A 170 -17.24 4.86 12.02
CA LYS A 170 -16.28 5.48 12.94
C LYS A 170 -15.21 6.29 12.19
N ALA A 171 -14.71 5.79 11.06
CA ALA A 171 -13.70 6.47 10.27
C ALA A 171 -14.18 7.82 9.72
N LYS A 172 -15.46 7.95 9.35
CA LYS A 172 -16.05 9.20 8.85
C LYS A 172 -15.93 10.38 9.83
N PHE A 173 -15.80 10.12 11.13
CA PHE A 173 -15.63 11.19 12.13
C PHE A 173 -14.21 11.75 12.21
N HIS A 174 -13.22 11.02 11.68
CA HIS A 174 -11.80 11.34 11.86
C HIS A 174 -11.02 11.49 10.55
N CYS A 175 -11.51 10.93 9.45
CA CYS A 175 -10.84 10.96 8.16
C CYS A 175 -11.47 11.98 7.21
N ARG A 176 -10.63 12.72 6.49
CA ARG A 176 -11.05 13.56 5.36
C ARG A 176 -11.19 12.70 4.11
N ASN A 177 -12.03 13.12 3.17
CA ASN A 177 -12.19 12.42 1.91
C ASN A 177 -10.98 12.67 0.99
N SER A 178 -10.30 11.61 0.60
CA SER A 178 -9.21 11.63 -0.40
C SER A 178 -9.69 11.80 -1.83
N HIS A 179 -11.00 11.85 -2.05
CA HIS A 179 -11.66 11.99 -3.35
C HIS A 179 -12.70 13.12 -3.31
N PRO A 180 -12.95 13.81 -4.44
CA PRO A 180 -13.97 14.85 -4.50
C PRO A 180 -15.36 14.23 -4.27
N LYS A 181 -16.28 15.00 -3.69
CA LYS A 181 -17.66 14.54 -3.38
C LYS A 181 -18.45 14.21 -4.64
N ASP A 182 -18.07 14.84 -5.74
CA ASP A 182 -18.80 14.73 -6.99
C ASP A 182 -18.24 13.63 -7.88
N ALA A 183 -17.11 12.97 -7.51
CA ALA A 183 -16.50 11.87 -8.27
C ALA A 183 -17.53 10.78 -8.56
#